data_AF-A0AAW6GCK7-F1
#
_entry.id   AF-A0AAW6GCK7-F1
#
_cell.length_a   1.000
_cell.length_b   1.000
_cell.length_c   1.000
_cell.angle_alpha   90.00
_cell.angle_beta   90.00
_cell.angle_gamma   90.00
#
_symmetry.space_group_name_H-M   'P 1'
#
loop_
_entity.id
_entity.type
_entity.pdbx_description
1 polymer ?
#
loop_
_entity_poly.entity_id
_entity_poly.type
_entity_poly.pdbx_seq_one_letter_code
_entity_poly.pdbx_strand_id
1 'polypeptide(L)'
;MTTIYKIPGGGQKVQSNVQNGVDTEYVRVENSDWVEKCGCNGQDFYGNTMWSNDLETLQRWVDVWAGCKVRLVEAADKESDM
;
A
#
# COMPACT_ATOMS: atom_id res chain seq x y z
N MET A 1 -1.18 9.34 16.27
CA MET A 1 0.01 8.83 15.55
C MET A 1 0.01 7.31 15.52
N THR A 2 0.01 6.72 14.32
CA THR A 2 -0.12 5.27 14.09
C THR A 2 0.75 4.87 12.90
N THR A 3 1.27 3.63 12.90
CA THR A 3 1.93 3.07 11.71
C THR A 3 0.90 2.82 10.61
N ILE A 4 1.18 3.32 9.41
CA ILE A 4 0.37 3.10 8.21
C ILE A 4 1.20 2.38 7.16
N TYR A 5 0.57 1.42 6.50
CA TYR A 5 1.10 0.74 5.33
C TYR A 5 0.35 1.26 4.11
N LYS A 6 1.07 1.68 3.07
CA LYS A 6 0.47 2.27 1.86
C LYS A 6 1.05 1.67 0.59
N ILE A 7 0.23 1.58 -0.45
CA ILE A 7 0.63 1.19 -1.80
C ILE A 7 0.36 2.38 -2.73
N PRO A 8 1.40 3.12 -3.13
CA PRO A 8 1.28 4.14 -4.17
C PRO A 8 0.82 3.52 -5.50
N GLY A 9 -0.16 4.13 -6.15
CA GLY A 9 -0.81 3.58 -7.34
C GLY A 9 -1.93 2.57 -7.05
N GLY A 10 -2.17 2.22 -5.78
CA GLY A 10 -3.37 1.54 -5.30
C GLY A 10 -3.63 0.22 -6.03
N GLY A 11 -4.93 -0.13 -6.16
CA GLY A 11 -5.35 -1.36 -6.84
C GLY A 11 -4.90 -1.48 -8.30
N GLN A 12 -4.78 -0.37 -9.02
CA GLN A 12 -4.30 -0.37 -10.41
C GLN A 12 -2.84 -0.80 -10.50
N LYS A 13 -1.99 -0.34 -9.57
CA LYS A 13 -0.59 -0.75 -9.49
C LYS A 13 -0.48 -2.25 -9.19
N VAL A 14 -1.32 -2.77 -8.28
CA VAL A 14 -1.40 -4.20 -7.99
C VAL A 14 -1.67 -5.00 -9.26
N GLN A 15 -2.72 -4.63 -10.02
CA GLN A 15 -3.07 -5.33 -11.26
C GLN A 15 -1.96 -5.28 -12.30
N SER A 16 -1.33 -4.12 -12.49
CA SER A 16 -0.20 -3.95 -13.40
C SER A 16 1.00 -4.83 -12.99
N ASN A 17 1.33 -4.86 -11.69
CA ASN A 17 2.44 -5.66 -11.19
C ASN A 17 2.21 -7.17 -11.42
N VAL A 18 0.99 -7.64 -11.16
CA VAL A 18 0.60 -9.04 -11.42
C VAL A 18 0.73 -9.39 -12.90
N GLN A 19 0.27 -8.52 -13.80
CA GLN A 19 0.40 -8.72 -15.25
C GLN A 19 1.85 -8.78 -15.72
N ASN A 20 2.74 -8.04 -15.04
CA ASN A 20 4.17 -8.00 -15.35
C ASN A 20 5.00 -9.04 -14.58
N GLY A 21 4.37 -9.84 -13.70
CA GLY A 21 5.06 -10.84 -12.89
C GLY A 21 6.04 -10.24 -11.88
N VAL A 22 5.77 -9.03 -11.38
CA VAL A 22 6.61 -8.35 -10.39
C VAL A 22 5.91 -8.23 -9.04
N ASP A 23 6.68 -8.18 -7.97
CA ASP A 23 6.17 -8.02 -6.61
C ASP A 23 5.52 -6.64 -6.42
N THR A 24 4.55 -6.55 -5.51
CA THR A 24 3.94 -5.28 -5.13
C THR A 24 4.60 -4.72 -3.89
N GLU A 25 5.11 -3.49 -4.04
CA GLU A 25 5.77 -2.79 -2.95
C GLU A 25 4.77 -1.99 -2.11
N TYR A 26 4.90 -2.06 -0.79
CA TYR A 26 4.24 -1.15 0.15
C TYR A 26 5.28 -0.29 0.86
N VAL A 27 4.86 0.90 1.29
CA VAL A 27 5.66 1.79 2.13
C VAL A 27 5.10 1.74 3.55
N ARG A 28 5.97 1.50 4.54
CA ARG A 28 5.65 1.63 5.96
C ARG A 28 5.93 3.06 6.40
N VAL A 29 4.95 3.70 7.04
CA VAL A 29 5.07 5.06 7.56
C VAL A 29 4.83 5.01 9.06
N GLU A 30 5.89 5.17 9.85
CA GLU A 30 5.79 5.23 11.29
C GLU A 30 5.29 6.60 11.76
N ASN A 31 4.60 6.63 12.92
CA ASN A 31 4.07 7.87 13.52
C ASN A 31 3.22 8.74 12.58
N SER A 32 2.52 8.11 11.64
CA SER A 32 1.70 8.82 10.66
C SER A 32 0.49 9.49 11.33
N ASP A 33 0.19 10.71 10.89
CA ASP A 33 -1.05 11.43 11.19
C ASP A 33 -2.14 11.17 10.13
N TRP A 34 -1.87 10.28 9.18
CA TRP A 34 -2.75 10.01 8.06
C TRP A 34 -4.08 9.37 8.49
N VAL A 35 -4.07 8.53 9.54
CA VAL A 35 -5.30 8.00 10.16
C VAL A 35 -6.20 9.13 10.64
N GLU A 36 -5.62 10.16 11.24
CA GLU A 36 -6.37 11.30 11.79
C GLU A 36 -6.93 12.20 10.67
N LYS A 37 -6.22 12.28 9.54
CA LYS A 37 -6.61 13.09 8.37
C LYS A 37 -7.58 12.39 7.41
N CYS A 38 -7.43 11.09 7.20
CA CYS A 38 -8.11 10.35 6.13
C CYS A 38 -8.82 9.07 6.61
N GLY A 39 -8.80 8.77 7.91
CA GLY A 39 -9.36 7.55 8.47
C GLY A 39 -8.40 6.35 8.41
N CYS A 40 -8.75 5.29 9.15
CA CYS A 40 -7.85 4.17 9.40
C CYS A 40 -7.45 3.39 8.14
N ASN A 41 -8.40 3.16 7.23
CA ASN A 41 -8.22 2.36 6.02
C ASN A 41 -8.93 3.03 4.84
N GLY A 42 -8.36 2.96 3.64
CA GLY A 42 -9.03 3.50 2.47
C GLY A 42 -8.21 3.41 1.19
N GLN A 43 -8.85 3.83 0.10
CA GLN A 43 -8.18 4.16 -1.14
C GLN A 43 -8.59 5.57 -1.54
N ASP A 44 -7.61 6.42 -1.77
CA ASP A 44 -7.82 7.75 -2.32
C ASP A 44 -7.81 7.63 -3.85
N PHE A 45 -8.89 8.08 -4.49
CA PHE A 45 -9.01 8.11 -5.94
C PHE A 45 -8.20 9.26 -6.56
N TYR A 46 -7.86 10.30 -5.79
CA TYR A 46 -7.06 11.44 -6.26
C TYR A 46 -5.57 11.11 -6.30
N GLY A 47 -5.00 10.61 -5.19
CA GLY A 47 -3.61 10.16 -5.11
C GLY A 47 -3.37 8.71 -5.53
N ASN A 48 -4.42 8.01 -5.96
CA ASN A 48 -4.44 6.58 -6.29
C ASN A 48 -3.64 5.76 -5.26
N THR A 49 -3.84 6.00 -3.97
CA THR A 49 -3.07 5.34 -2.91
C THR A 49 -4.01 4.53 -2.05
N MET A 50 -3.66 3.27 -1.81
CA MET A 50 -4.38 2.38 -0.91
C MET A 50 -3.60 2.28 0.41
N TRP A 51 -4.27 2.40 1.55
CA TRP A 51 -3.61 2.32 2.86
C TRP A 51 -4.44 1.60 3.92
N SER A 52 -3.73 1.12 4.93
CA SER A 52 -4.29 0.49 6.13
C SER A 52 -3.33 0.68 7.30
N ASN A 53 -3.84 0.75 8.52
CA ASN A 53 -3.02 0.68 9.74
C ASN A 53 -2.65 -0.77 10.13
N ASP A 54 -3.18 -1.74 9.40
CA ASP A 54 -2.93 -3.16 9.54
C ASP A 54 -2.44 -3.75 8.21
N LEU A 55 -1.24 -4.33 8.22
CA LEU A 55 -0.62 -4.94 7.05
C LEU A 55 -1.39 -6.17 6.56
N GLU A 56 -2.04 -6.92 7.45
CA GLU A 56 -2.85 -8.08 7.05
C GLU A 56 -4.08 -7.63 6.26
N THR A 57 -4.74 -6.56 6.71
CA THR A 57 -5.83 -5.93 5.97
C THR A 57 -5.37 -5.43 4.60
N LEU A 58 -4.20 -4.80 4.52
CA LEU A 58 -3.63 -4.35 3.24
C LEU A 58 -3.38 -5.54 2.31
N GLN A 59 -2.77 -6.61 2.79
CA GLN A 59 -2.53 -7.85 2.02
C GLN A 59 -3.84 -8.43 1.46
N ARG A 60 -4.89 -8.51 2.28
CA ARG A 60 -6.21 -9.02 1.82
C ARG A 60 -6.78 -8.19 0.68
N TRP A 61 -6.66 -6.87 0.74
CA TRP A 61 -7.13 -5.99 -0.33
C TRP A 61 -6.33 -6.16 -1.62
N VAL A 62 -5.02 -6.32 -1.49
CA VAL A 62 -4.14 -6.55 -2.62
C VAL A 62 -4.47 -7.89 -3.29
N ASP A 63 -4.69 -8.95 -2.52
CA ASP A 63 -5.11 -10.25 -3.07
C ASP A 63 -6.45 -10.14 -3.83
N VAL A 64 -7.40 -9.36 -3.30
CA VAL A 64 -8.70 -9.10 -3.95
C VAL A 64 -8.52 -8.34 -5.27
N TRP A 65 -7.70 -7.28 -5.28
CA TRP A 65 -7.42 -6.50 -6.49
C TRP A 65 -6.69 -7.32 -7.56
N ALA A 66 -5.78 -8.19 -7.14
CA ALA A 66 -5.02 -9.09 -8.00
C ALA A 66 -5.86 -10.26 -8.55
N GLY A 67 -6.89 -10.69 -7.82
CA GLY A 67 -7.61 -11.93 -8.11
C GLY A 67 -6.81 -13.21 -7.79
N CYS A 68 -5.66 -13.07 -7.12
CA CYS A 68 -4.79 -14.16 -6.69
C CYS A 68 -3.97 -13.73 -5.46
N LYS A 69 -3.31 -14.69 -4.79
CA LYS A 69 -2.37 -14.35 -3.72
C LYS A 69 -1.14 -13.68 -4.32
N VAL A 70 -0.80 -12.50 -3.82
CA VAL A 70 0.43 -11.81 -4.23
C VAL A 70 1.36 -11.60 -3.07
N ARG A 71 2.64 -11.46 -3.38
CA ARG A 71 3.64 -11.11 -2.38
C ARG A 71 3.72 -9.59 -2.25
N LEU A 72 3.50 -9.13 -1.02
CA LEU A 72 3.85 -7.77 -0.62
C LEU A 72 5.29 -7.71 -0.14
N VAL A 73 6.01 -6.68 -0.59
CA VAL A 73 7.40 -6.41 -0.22
C VAL A 73 7.48 -4.99 0.34
N GLU A 74 8.16 -4.81 1.47
CA GLU A 74 8.44 -3.47 1.97
C GLU A 74 9.39 -2.76 1.00
N ALA A 75 9.00 -1.60 0.50
CA ALA A 75 9.89 -0.76 -0.28
C ALA A 75 11.08 -0.42 0.62
N ALA A 76 12.30 -0.75 0.18
CA ALA A 76 13.49 -0.28 0.86
C ALA A 76 13.44 1.25 0.88
N ASP A 77 13.58 1.86 2.06
CA ASP A 77 13.64 3.31 2.22
C ASP A 77 14.61 3.88 1.17
N LYS A 78 14.06 4.57 0.16
CA LYS A 78 14.84 5.45 -0.72
C LYS A 78 14.90 6.86 -0.14
N GLU A 79 14.76 6.99 1.18
CA GLU A 79 14.92 8.24 1.91
C GLU A 79 16.33 8.33 2.50
N SER A 80 17.31 8.37 1.60
CA SER A 80 18.63 8.95 1.86
C SER A 80 19.26 9.27 0.51
N ASP A 81 18.74 10.28 -0.18
CA ASP A 81 19.42 11.06 -1.23
C ASP A 81 18.43 12.05 -1.88
N MET A 82 17.96 13.05 -1.12
CA MET A 82 17.50 14.35 -1.66
C MET A 82 17.71 15.45 -0.63
#